data_AF-A0A9E0TAH3-F1
#
_entry.id   AF-A0A9E0TAH3-F1
#
_cell.length_a   1.000
_cell.length_b   1.000
_cell.length_c   1.000
_cell.angle_alpha   90.00
_cell.angle_beta   90.00
_cell.angle_gamma   90.00
#
_symmetry.space_group_name_H-M   'P 1'
#
loop_
_entity.id
_entity.type
_entity.pdbx_description
1 polymer ?
#
loop_
_entity_poly.entity_id
_entity_poly.type
_entity_poly.pdbx_seq_one_letter_code
_entity_poly.pdbx_strand_id
1 'polypeptide(L)'
;EALSLRMRGGNGSSGNVGGEAIAHVLCGFDGITRVRNPLPASGGSDPTALARARMDAPQAFRRQERAVTAEDYAQVAMRDARVQRAVATRRWTGSWYTQFITVDRRGGAAVDAAFEDSMVAFIDRYRLAGHDVEIDAPAYVALDIALHVCALPGYFPADVERRLLQVFGNGPGGFFDPDRFSFGDPVYLSAVIAAAMAVTGVAYVEPLRFQRLGRPAAGEVDAGQITMARLEIARLDNDPNAPENGKLAFDVHAMGGQP
;
A
#
# COMPACT_ATOMS: atom_id res chain seq x y z
N GLU A 1 1.44 15.92 -47.40
CA GLU A 1 2.12 16.54 -46.23
C GLU A 1 3.39 15.78 -45.94
N ALA A 2 4.51 16.46 -45.69
CA ALA A 2 5.77 15.82 -45.33
C ALA A 2 5.94 15.91 -43.81
N LEU A 3 6.04 14.75 -43.15
CA LEU A 3 6.26 14.67 -41.71
C LEU A 3 7.77 14.77 -41.44
N SER A 4 8.22 15.84 -40.79
CA SER A 4 9.61 15.99 -40.35
C SER A 4 9.72 15.76 -38.85
N LEU A 5 10.62 14.88 -38.43
CA LEU A 5 10.81 14.52 -37.04
C LEU A 5 12.25 14.81 -36.61
N ARG A 6 12.43 15.51 -35.48
CA ARG A 6 13.75 15.82 -34.89
C ARG A 6 13.86 15.11 -33.55
N MET A 7 14.76 14.12 -33.46
CA MET A 7 15.03 13.37 -32.25
C MET A 7 16.43 13.64 -31.71
N ARG A 8 16.58 13.46 -30.39
CA ARG A 8 17.86 13.40 -29.70
C ARG A 8 18.08 11.98 -29.20
N GLY A 9 19.15 11.33 -29.64
CA GLY A 9 19.62 10.05 -29.10
C GLY A 9 20.59 10.28 -27.95
N GLY A 10 20.47 9.53 -26.87
CA GLY A 10 21.41 9.54 -25.74
C GLY A 10 22.50 8.47 -25.87
N ASN A 11 23.59 8.60 -25.11
CA ASN A 11 24.73 7.67 -25.10
C ASN A 11 24.58 6.50 -24.09
N GLY A 12 23.37 6.24 -23.61
CA GLY A 12 23.14 5.24 -22.56
C GLY A 12 23.74 5.63 -21.21
N SER A 13 24.10 4.63 -20.40
CA SER A 13 24.65 4.82 -19.06
C SER A 13 25.99 5.55 -19.07
N SER A 14 26.74 5.45 -20.16
CA SER A 14 28.00 6.17 -20.38
C SER A 14 27.85 7.70 -20.40
N GLY A 15 26.63 8.21 -20.64
CA GLY A 15 26.30 9.63 -20.58
C GLY A 15 26.09 10.17 -19.16
N ASN A 16 26.05 9.30 -18.14
CA ASN A 16 25.98 9.73 -16.76
C ASN A 16 27.38 10.16 -16.30
N VAL A 17 27.53 11.43 -15.94
CA VAL A 17 28.81 12.00 -15.49
C VAL A 17 28.67 12.64 -14.11
N GLY A 18 29.76 12.62 -13.34
CA GLY A 18 29.80 13.24 -12.02
C GLY A 18 29.55 14.74 -12.05
N GLY A 19 29.31 15.32 -10.86
CA GLY A 19 29.30 16.77 -10.71
C GLY A 19 30.61 17.39 -11.19
N GLU A 20 30.52 18.58 -11.76
CA GLU A 20 31.62 19.38 -12.32
C GLU A 20 32.37 18.76 -13.51
N ALA A 21 31.90 17.64 -14.07
CA ALA A 21 32.52 16.98 -15.22
C ALA A 21 32.28 17.69 -16.58
N ILE A 22 31.19 18.46 -16.71
CA ILE A 22 30.82 19.17 -17.94
C ILE A 22 31.35 20.60 -17.86
N ALA A 23 32.47 20.86 -18.53
CA ALA A 23 33.16 22.16 -18.51
C ALA A 23 33.14 22.93 -19.84
N HIS A 24 32.67 22.29 -20.92
CA HIS A 24 32.74 22.85 -22.28
C HIS A 24 31.36 22.87 -22.95
N VAL A 25 31.10 23.92 -23.74
CA VAL A 25 29.90 24.06 -24.56
C VAL A 25 30.29 24.35 -26.00
N LEU A 26 29.66 23.66 -26.94
CA LEU A 26 29.73 23.96 -28.36
C LEU A 26 28.52 24.83 -28.71
N CYS A 27 28.73 26.13 -28.88
CA CYS A 27 27.71 27.07 -29.32
C CYS A 27 28.30 28.17 -30.21
N GLY A 28 27.53 28.68 -31.17
CA GLY A 28 27.95 29.79 -32.05
C GLY A 28 27.78 31.18 -31.42
N PHE A 29 27.95 31.30 -30.11
CA PHE A 29 27.72 32.53 -29.36
C PHE A 29 28.89 32.78 -28.39
N ASP A 30 29.51 33.96 -28.47
CA ASP A 30 30.78 34.27 -27.81
C ASP A 30 30.65 34.90 -26.40
N GLY A 31 29.46 34.91 -25.79
CA GLY A 31 29.23 35.53 -24.48
C GLY A 31 29.33 34.59 -23.27
N ILE A 32 29.63 33.31 -23.45
CA ILE A 32 29.66 32.33 -22.34
C ILE A 32 31.06 32.26 -21.74
N THR A 33 31.20 32.70 -20.49
CA THR A 33 32.49 32.74 -19.77
C THR A 33 32.80 31.47 -18.99
N ARG A 34 31.78 30.70 -18.56
CA ARG A 34 31.96 29.44 -17.84
C ARG A 34 30.71 28.57 -17.92
N VAL A 35 30.91 27.26 -18.11
CA VAL A 35 29.87 26.23 -17.99
C VAL A 35 30.33 25.19 -16.98
N ARG A 36 29.39 24.69 -16.17
CA ARG A 36 29.62 23.65 -15.16
C ARG A 36 28.31 22.95 -14.84
N ASN A 37 28.36 21.68 -14.44
CA ASN A 37 27.22 20.93 -13.90
C ASN A 37 27.40 20.71 -12.39
N PRO A 38 26.83 21.55 -11.51
CA PRO A 38 26.99 21.37 -10.06
C PRO A 38 26.48 20.03 -9.54
N LEU A 39 25.48 19.48 -10.24
CA LEU A 39 24.92 18.17 -9.96
C LEU A 39 25.38 17.15 -11.02
N PRO A 40 25.47 15.86 -10.65
CA PRO A 40 25.75 14.81 -11.62
C PRO A 40 24.69 14.80 -12.72
N ALA A 41 25.14 14.54 -13.95
CA ALA A 41 24.23 14.21 -15.03
C ALA A 41 23.76 12.76 -14.85
N SER A 42 22.45 12.55 -14.84
CA SER A 42 21.81 11.26 -14.58
C SER A 42 20.69 10.98 -15.58
N GLY A 43 20.24 9.73 -15.65
CA GLY A 43 19.10 9.31 -16.50
C GLY A 43 19.51 8.66 -17.82
N GLY A 44 20.81 8.55 -18.10
CA GLY A 44 21.33 7.70 -19.15
C GLY A 44 21.11 6.22 -18.81
N SER A 45 20.40 5.52 -19.68
CA SER A 45 20.11 4.09 -19.55
C SER A 45 20.46 3.39 -20.86
N ASP A 46 21.18 2.27 -20.76
CA ASP A 46 21.58 1.52 -21.94
C ASP A 46 20.37 0.92 -22.68
N PRO A 47 20.47 0.71 -23.99
CA PRO A 47 19.44 0.01 -24.74
C PRO A 47 19.18 -1.38 -24.13
N THR A 48 17.91 -1.74 -24.00
CA THR A 48 17.52 -3.07 -23.51
C THR A 48 18.17 -4.16 -24.37
N ALA A 49 18.96 -5.04 -23.74
CA ALA A 49 19.65 -6.13 -24.44
C ALA A 49 18.65 -7.02 -25.20
N LEU A 50 19.01 -7.47 -26.40
CA LEU A 50 18.11 -8.24 -27.28
C LEU A 50 17.59 -9.53 -26.61
N ALA A 51 18.43 -10.22 -25.81
CA ALA A 51 17.99 -11.40 -25.06
C ALA A 51 16.89 -11.07 -24.03
N ARG A 52 17.00 -9.91 -23.37
CA ARG A 52 15.97 -9.42 -22.43
C ARG A 52 14.70 -9.01 -23.17
N ALA A 53 14.85 -8.27 -24.27
CA ALA A 53 13.73 -7.89 -25.13
C ALA A 53 12.97 -9.13 -25.67
N ARG A 54 13.66 -10.23 -26.01
CA ARG A 54 13.01 -11.49 -26.43
C ARG A 54 12.20 -12.15 -25.33
N MET A 55 12.62 -12.03 -24.08
CA MET A 55 11.84 -12.54 -22.93
C MET A 55 10.64 -11.65 -22.62
N ASP A 56 10.81 -10.33 -22.74
CA ASP A 56 9.77 -9.35 -22.39
C ASP A 56 8.71 -9.19 -23.49
N ALA A 57 9.08 -9.31 -24.78
CA ALA A 57 8.19 -9.06 -25.91
C ALA A 57 6.92 -9.94 -25.94
N PRO A 58 6.97 -11.27 -25.70
CA PRO A 58 5.76 -12.08 -25.63
C PRO A 58 4.82 -11.65 -24.49
N GLN A 59 5.38 -11.20 -23.36
CA GLN A 59 4.58 -10.71 -22.24
C GLN A 59 3.94 -9.36 -22.54
N ALA A 60 4.64 -8.48 -23.27
CA ALA A 60 4.09 -7.22 -23.74
C ALA A 60 2.90 -7.43 -24.68
N PHE A 61 2.96 -8.41 -25.60
CA PHE A 61 1.85 -8.74 -26.49
C PHE A 61 0.68 -9.45 -25.79
N ARG A 62 0.94 -10.20 -24.71
CA ARG A 62 -0.11 -10.83 -23.89
C ARG A 62 -0.79 -9.85 -22.94
N ARG A 63 -0.13 -8.72 -22.62
CA ARG A 63 -0.69 -7.68 -21.79
C ARG A 63 -1.74 -6.92 -22.59
N GLN A 64 -3.00 -7.26 -22.36
CA GLN A 64 -4.12 -6.52 -22.92
C GLN A 64 -4.05 -5.05 -22.48
N GLU A 65 -4.01 -4.13 -23.43
CA GLU A 65 -4.11 -2.68 -23.21
C GLU A 65 -5.57 -2.21 -23.22
N ARG A 66 -6.49 -3.09 -22.81
CA ARG A 66 -7.92 -2.84 -22.73
C ARG A 66 -8.47 -3.52 -21.48
N ALA A 67 -9.41 -2.86 -20.82
CA ALA A 67 -10.16 -3.42 -19.70
C ALA A 67 -11.61 -3.70 -20.11
N VAL A 68 -12.01 -4.97 -20.07
CA VAL A 68 -13.33 -5.41 -20.53
C VAL A 68 -14.13 -5.96 -19.34
N THR A 69 -13.54 -6.91 -18.63
CA THR A 69 -14.12 -7.51 -17.43
C THR A 69 -13.81 -6.66 -16.20
N ALA A 70 -14.58 -6.84 -15.13
CA ALA A 70 -14.30 -6.15 -13.86
C ALA A 70 -12.86 -6.45 -13.39
N GLU A 71 -12.43 -7.71 -13.45
CA GLU A 71 -11.06 -8.09 -13.09
C GLU A 71 -10.01 -7.33 -13.91
N ASP A 72 -10.23 -7.10 -15.21
CA ASP A 72 -9.29 -6.31 -16.02
C ASP A 72 -9.16 -4.88 -15.50
N TYR A 73 -10.26 -4.24 -15.06
CA TYR A 73 -10.21 -2.90 -14.49
C TYR A 73 -9.41 -2.87 -13.17
N ALA A 74 -9.59 -3.88 -12.31
CA ALA A 74 -8.79 -4.02 -11.10
C ALA A 74 -7.29 -4.20 -11.43
N GLN A 75 -6.98 -5.07 -12.38
CA GLN A 75 -5.60 -5.32 -12.83
C GLN A 75 -4.96 -4.10 -13.48
N VAL A 76 -5.73 -3.30 -14.22
CA VAL A 76 -5.26 -2.01 -14.77
C VAL A 76 -4.99 -1.02 -13.64
N ALA A 77 -5.91 -0.84 -12.69
CA ALA A 77 -5.71 0.06 -11.55
C ALA A 77 -4.44 -0.29 -10.75
N MET A 78 -4.18 -1.58 -10.52
CA MET A 78 -2.96 -2.07 -9.85
C MET A 78 -1.64 -1.83 -10.64
N ARG A 79 -1.69 -1.32 -11.88
CA ARG A 79 -0.49 -0.88 -12.60
C ARG A 79 0.04 0.47 -12.11
N ASP A 80 -0.79 1.26 -11.41
CA ASP A 80 -0.33 2.48 -10.73
C ASP A 80 0.41 2.11 -9.45
N ALA A 81 1.65 2.59 -9.28
CA ALA A 81 2.50 2.26 -8.14
C ALA A 81 1.92 2.68 -6.78
N ARG A 82 0.99 3.65 -6.77
CA ARG A 82 0.30 4.12 -5.55
C ARG A 82 -0.77 3.13 -5.05
N VAL A 83 -1.19 2.18 -5.89
CA VAL A 83 -2.20 1.18 -5.56
C VAL A 83 -1.53 -0.06 -4.98
N GLN A 84 -2.00 -0.49 -3.81
CA GLN A 84 -1.61 -1.77 -3.24
C GLN A 84 -2.44 -2.90 -3.86
N ARG A 85 -3.77 -2.75 -3.81
CA ARG A 85 -4.75 -3.72 -4.30
C ARG A 85 -5.95 -2.97 -4.87
N ALA A 86 -6.66 -3.59 -5.80
CA ALA A 86 -7.93 -3.07 -6.28
C ALA A 86 -8.92 -4.21 -6.47
N VAL A 87 -10.20 -3.91 -6.26
CA VAL A 87 -11.30 -4.83 -6.54
C VAL A 87 -12.33 -4.06 -7.35
N ALA A 88 -12.72 -4.61 -8.50
CA ALA A 88 -13.67 -3.96 -9.38
C ALA A 88 -14.99 -4.76 -9.46
N THR A 89 -16.08 -4.05 -9.71
CA THR A 89 -17.41 -4.63 -9.86
C THR A 89 -18.20 -3.86 -10.89
N ARG A 90 -18.88 -4.59 -11.78
CA ARG A 90 -19.82 -3.98 -12.72
C ARG A 90 -21.19 -3.85 -12.04
N ARG A 91 -21.72 -2.65 -11.95
CA ARG A 91 -23.04 -2.38 -11.35
C ARG A 91 -23.94 -1.63 -12.32
N TRP A 92 -25.22 -1.99 -12.35
CA TRP A 92 -26.25 -1.23 -13.07
C TRP A 92 -26.63 0.01 -12.26
N THR A 93 -26.56 1.19 -12.88
CA THR A 93 -26.86 2.48 -12.22
C THR A 93 -28.22 3.05 -12.64
N GLY A 94 -29.06 2.24 -13.28
CA GLY A 94 -30.39 2.62 -13.73
C GLY A 94 -30.48 2.81 -15.24
N SER A 95 -29.49 3.47 -15.84
CA SER A 95 -29.47 3.78 -17.28
C SER A 95 -28.35 3.07 -18.05
N TRP A 96 -27.24 2.73 -17.39
CA TRP A 96 -26.13 1.97 -17.97
C TRP A 96 -25.37 1.21 -16.89
N TYR A 97 -24.31 0.51 -17.31
CA TYR A 97 -23.40 -0.16 -16.38
C TYR A 97 -22.18 0.71 -16.11
N THR A 98 -21.82 0.82 -14.84
CA THR A 98 -20.61 1.49 -14.37
C THR A 98 -19.68 0.47 -13.73
N GLN A 99 -18.37 0.62 -13.97
CA GLN A 99 -17.32 -0.15 -13.31
C GLN A 99 -16.89 0.59 -12.06
N PHE A 100 -17.29 0.08 -10.90
CA PHE A 100 -16.86 0.59 -9.60
C PHE A 100 -15.56 -0.10 -9.22
N ILE A 101 -14.51 0.67 -8.98
CA ILE A 101 -13.17 0.17 -8.69
C ILE A 101 -12.81 0.66 -7.29
N THR A 102 -12.91 -0.25 -6.32
CA THR A 102 -12.51 0.03 -4.95
C THR A 102 -11.00 -0.13 -4.83
N VAL A 103 -10.32 0.92 -4.38
CA VAL A 103 -8.86 1.01 -4.41
C VAL A 103 -8.28 1.07 -3.00
N ASP A 104 -7.49 0.06 -2.66
CA ASP A 104 -6.61 0.06 -1.50
C ASP A 104 -5.29 0.73 -1.86
N ARG A 105 -5.05 1.92 -1.30
CA ARG A 105 -3.86 2.73 -1.59
C ARG A 105 -2.74 2.37 -0.61
N ARG A 106 -1.50 2.37 -1.12
CA ARG A 106 -0.32 2.14 -0.29
C ARG A 106 -0.24 3.09 0.89
N GLY A 107 0.18 2.58 2.03
CA GLY A 107 0.28 3.32 3.29
C GLY A 107 -1.06 3.81 3.83
N GLY A 108 -2.19 3.22 3.41
CA GLY A 108 -3.53 3.57 3.89
C GLY A 108 -3.99 4.97 3.46
N ALA A 109 -3.43 5.51 2.37
CA ALA A 109 -3.82 6.83 1.89
C ALA A 109 -5.30 6.88 1.49
N ALA A 110 -5.96 8.01 1.73
CA ALA A 110 -7.37 8.19 1.40
C ALA A 110 -7.61 8.20 -0.12
N VAL A 111 -8.74 7.69 -0.58
CA VAL A 111 -9.21 7.94 -1.95
C VAL A 111 -9.88 9.32 -1.93
N ASP A 112 -9.07 10.36 -2.14
CA ASP A 112 -9.53 11.75 -2.27
C ASP A 112 -9.85 12.10 -3.72
N ALA A 113 -10.52 13.23 -3.95
CA ALA A 113 -10.96 13.65 -5.28
C ALA A 113 -9.79 13.79 -6.27
N ALA A 114 -8.62 14.25 -5.80
CA ALA A 114 -7.44 14.41 -6.67
C ALA A 114 -6.89 13.05 -7.12
N PHE A 115 -6.87 12.07 -6.21
CA PHE A 115 -6.49 10.70 -6.55
C PHE A 115 -7.49 10.06 -7.50
N GLU A 116 -8.79 10.20 -7.21
CA GLU A 116 -9.88 9.72 -8.05
C GLU A 116 -9.77 10.25 -9.48
N ASP A 117 -9.69 11.57 -9.67
CA ASP A 117 -9.53 12.20 -10.99
C ASP A 117 -8.30 11.65 -11.72
N SER A 118 -7.17 11.52 -11.02
CA SER A 118 -5.93 11.00 -11.59
C SER A 118 -6.05 9.53 -12.01
N MET A 119 -6.79 8.73 -11.24
CA MET A 119 -6.98 7.31 -11.48
C MET A 119 -7.97 7.08 -12.61
N VAL A 120 -9.07 7.84 -12.67
CA VAL A 120 -10.01 7.84 -13.80
C VAL A 120 -9.27 8.19 -15.09
N ALA A 121 -8.49 9.26 -15.11
CA ALA A 121 -7.68 9.64 -16.28
C ALA A 121 -6.66 8.57 -16.68
N PHE A 122 -6.07 7.88 -15.69
CA PHE A 122 -5.15 6.78 -15.94
C PHE A 122 -5.85 5.59 -16.61
N ILE A 123 -7.03 5.21 -16.11
CA ILE A 123 -7.83 4.07 -16.58
C ILE A 123 -8.48 4.35 -17.93
N ASP A 124 -8.80 5.61 -18.23
CA ASP A 124 -9.49 6.02 -19.46
C ASP A 124 -8.79 5.51 -20.73
N ARG A 125 -7.45 5.43 -20.71
CA ARG A 125 -6.63 4.90 -21.81
C ARG A 125 -6.87 3.42 -22.13
N TYR A 126 -7.42 2.67 -21.17
CA TYR A 126 -7.69 1.24 -21.27
C TYR A 126 -9.19 0.93 -21.31
N ARG A 127 -10.04 1.88 -20.94
CA ARG A 127 -11.49 1.74 -20.81
C ARG A 127 -12.14 1.48 -22.16
N LEU A 128 -13.20 0.67 -22.16
CA LEU A 128 -14.07 0.54 -23.34
C LEU A 128 -14.91 1.81 -23.49
N ALA A 129 -14.99 2.33 -24.72
CA ALA A 129 -15.86 3.46 -25.02
C ALA A 129 -17.30 3.16 -24.59
N GLY A 130 -17.92 4.07 -23.84
CA GLY A 130 -19.28 3.93 -23.32
C GLY A 130 -19.42 3.17 -21.99
N HIS A 131 -18.32 2.72 -21.37
CA HIS A 131 -18.35 2.23 -19.98
C HIS A 131 -18.00 3.37 -19.03
N ASP A 132 -18.79 3.63 -18.01
CA ASP A 132 -18.38 4.59 -16.97
C ASP A 132 -17.52 3.90 -15.90
N VAL A 133 -16.66 4.68 -15.25
CA VAL A 133 -15.76 4.24 -14.18
C VAL A 133 -15.95 5.14 -12.97
N GLU A 134 -16.05 4.54 -11.80
CA GLU A 134 -16.08 5.21 -10.49
C GLU A 134 -14.97 4.63 -9.61
N ILE A 135 -14.27 5.47 -8.84
CA ILE A 135 -13.21 5.03 -7.93
C ILE A 135 -13.69 5.16 -6.48
N ASP A 136 -13.79 4.05 -5.78
CA ASP A 136 -14.29 4.02 -4.40
C ASP A 136 -13.16 3.79 -3.37
N ALA A 137 -13.37 4.32 -2.17
CA ALA A 137 -12.58 3.95 -0.99
C ALA A 137 -12.98 2.56 -0.45
N PRO A 138 -12.04 1.81 0.14
CA PRO A 138 -12.35 0.56 0.85
C PRO A 138 -13.21 0.82 2.09
N ALA A 139 -13.97 -0.19 2.51
CA ALA A 139 -14.69 -0.16 3.77
C ALA A 139 -13.74 -0.56 4.92
N TYR A 140 -13.14 0.43 5.60
CA TYR A 140 -12.28 0.14 6.74
C TYR A 140 -13.09 -0.38 7.93
N VAL A 141 -12.70 -1.54 8.46
CA VAL A 141 -13.29 -2.17 9.63
C VAL A 141 -12.35 -1.92 10.82
N ALA A 142 -12.73 -0.97 11.66
CA ALA A 142 -12.04 -0.70 12.91
C ALA A 142 -12.14 -1.90 13.86
N LEU A 143 -11.03 -2.25 14.51
CA LEU A 143 -10.94 -3.37 15.44
C LEU A 143 -10.91 -2.89 16.90
N ASP A 144 -11.42 -3.71 17.81
CA ASP A 144 -11.29 -3.53 19.26
C ASP A 144 -10.58 -4.75 19.84
N ILE A 145 -9.28 -4.58 20.15
CA ILE A 145 -8.43 -5.65 20.63
C ILE A 145 -7.91 -5.28 22.02
N ALA A 146 -8.08 -6.19 22.98
CA ALA A 146 -7.48 -6.08 24.29
C ALA A 146 -6.83 -7.41 24.65
N LEU A 147 -5.57 -7.39 25.07
CA LEU A 147 -4.85 -8.58 25.49
C LEU A 147 -4.40 -8.44 26.95
N HIS A 148 -4.59 -9.48 27.74
CA HIS A 148 -3.93 -9.65 29.02
C HIS A 148 -2.55 -10.27 28.77
N VAL A 149 -1.51 -9.69 29.36
CA VAL A 149 -0.12 -10.09 29.12
C VAL A 149 0.61 -10.26 30.44
N CYS A 150 1.23 -11.41 30.63
CA CYS A 150 2.12 -11.63 31.77
C CYS A 150 3.57 -11.36 31.35
N ALA A 151 4.25 -10.49 32.08
CA ALA A 151 5.68 -10.22 31.93
C ALA A 151 6.52 -11.28 32.65
N LEU A 152 7.62 -11.70 32.02
CA LEU A 152 8.65 -12.57 32.62
C LEU A 152 9.26 -11.91 33.87
N PRO A 153 9.68 -12.70 34.88
CA PRO A 153 10.42 -12.18 36.03
C PRO A 153 11.64 -11.36 35.59
N GLY A 154 11.84 -10.21 36.23
CA GLY A 154 12.93 -9.28 35.90
C GLY A 154 12.62 -8.28 34.78
N TYR A 155 11.44 -8.36 34.15
CA TYR A 155 10.94 -7.34 33.24
C TYR A 155 9.90 -6.46 33.93
N PHE A 156 9.98 -5.15 33.71
CA PHE A 156 8.96 -4.20 34.20
C PHE A 156 7.75 -4.21 33.26
N PRO A 157 6.51 -4.31 33.77
CA PRO A 157 5.30 -4.31 32.94
C PRO A 157 5.21 -3.13 31.97
N ALA A 158 5.54 -1.92 32.41
CA ALA A 158 5.52 -0.71 31.58
C ALA A 158 6.50 -0.78 30.39
N ASP A 159 7.66 -1.44 30.55
CA ASP A 159 8.61 -1.64 29.44
C ASP A 159 8.11 -2.66 28.43
N VAL A 160 7.44 -3.72 28.90
CA VAL A 160 6.83 -4.73 28.04
C VAL A 160 5.67 -4.12 27.26
N GLU A 161 4.81 -3.35 27.93
CA GLU A 161 3.70 -2.62 27.30
C GLU A 161 4.19 -1.68 26.20
N ARG A 162 5.23 -0.90 26.47
CA ARG A 162 5.84 -0.01 25.45
C ARG A 162 6.35 -0.77 24.23
N ARG A 163 6.96 -1.95 24.42
CA ARG A 163 7.44 -2.80 23.32
C ARG A 163 6.27 -3.40 22.52
N LEU A 164 5.21 -3.81 23.20
CA LEU A 164 3.99 -4.29 22.55
C LEU A 164 3.36 -3.19 21.69
N LEU A 165 3.22 -1.98 22.23
CA LEU A 165 2.71 -0.82 21.46
C LEU A 165 3.57 -0.51 20.23
N GLN A 166 4.89 -0.69 20.31
CA GLN A 166 5.77 -0.53 19.15
C GLN A 166 5.54 -1.62 18.09
N VAL A 167 5.44 -2.89 18.50
CA VAL A 167 5.19 -4.01 17.58
C VAL A 167 3.82 -3.92 16.93
N PHE A 168 2.80 -3.50 17.67
CA PHE A 168 1.43 -3.35 17.17
C PHE A 168 1.11 -1.95 16.64
N GLY A 169 2.12 -1.15 16.29
CA GLY A 169 1.91 0.13 15.62
C GLY A 169 1.36 -0.02 14.20
N ASN A 170 0.89 1.11 13.65
CA ASN A 170 0.44 1.25 12.26
C ASN A 170 1.50 1.90 11.33
N GLY A 171 2.71 2.11 11.83
CA GLY A 171 3.84 2.58 11.02
C GLY A 171 4.49 1.45 10.22
N PRO A 172 5.44 1.78 9.32
CA PRO A 172 6.14 0.80 8.49
C PRO A 172 6.75 -0.34 9.32
N GLY A 173 6.31 -1.57 9.04
CA GLY A 173 6.78 -2.78 9.72
C GLY A 173 6.10 -3.09 11.06
N GLY A 174 5.11 -2.30 11.47
CA GLY A 174 4.22 -2.63 12.58
C GLY A 174 3.20 -3.72 12.19
N PHE A 175 2.60 -4.36 13.19
CA PHE A 175 1.61 -5.41 12.95
C PHE A 175 0.35 -4.90 12.25
N PHE A 176 -0.05 -3.66 12.51
CA PHE A 176 -1.20 -3.00 11.88
C PHE A 176 -0.78 -1.95 10.85
N ASP A 177 0.42 -2.11 10.27
CA ASP A 177 0.81 -1.37 9.07
C ASP A 177 -0.30 -1.50 8.01
N PRO A 178 -0.83 -0.39 7.47
CA PRO A 178 -1.86 -0.40 6.44
C PRO A 178 -1.51 -1.27 5.25
N ASP A 179 -0.22 -1.45 4.94
CA ASP A 179 0.21 -2.27 3.82
C ASP A 179 0.22 -3.78 4.11
N ARG A 180 -0.10 -4.21 5.34
CA ARG A 180 -0.08 -5.62 5.76
C ARG A 180 -1.42 -6.34 5.60
N PHE A 181 -2.52 -5.59 5.50
CA PHE A 181 -3.86 -6.14 5.33
C PHE A 181 -4.55 -5.48 4.15
N SER A 182 -5.18 -6.28 3.29
CA SER A 182 -5.95 -5.78 2.16
C SER A 182 -7.33 -6.45 2.10
N PHE A 183 -8.01 -6.28 0.97
CA PHE A 183 -9.39 -6.68 0.76
C PHE A 183 -9.68 -8.13 1.16
N GLY A 184 -10.56 -8.32 2.14
CA GLY A 184 -11.04 -9.63 2.57
C GLY A 184 -10.04 -10.42 3.41
N ASP A 185 -8.86 -9.87 3.70
CA ASP A 185 -7.88 -10.55 4.55
C ASP A 185 -8.40 -10.66 5.99
N PRO A 186 -8.53 -11.87 6.55
CA PRO A 186 -8.94 -12.05 7.93
C PRO A 186 -7.82 -11.65 8.89
N VAL A 187 -8.19 -11.15 10.06
CA VAL A 187 -7.25 -10.96 11.17
C VAL A 187 -7.28 -12.21 12.03
N TYR A 188 -6.18 -12.96 12.04
CA TYR A 188 -6.06 -14.17 12.84
C TYR A 188 -5.63 -13.86 14.27
N LEU A 189 -6.37 -14.40 15.24
CA LEU A 189 -6.02 -14.31 16.66
C LEU A 189 -4.67 -14.97 16.94
N SER A 190 -4.39 -16.10 16.29
CA SER A 190 -3.10 -16.79 16.41
C SER A 190 -1.92 -15.93 15.97
N ALA A 191 -2.09 -15.12 14.91
CA ALA A 191 -1.06 -14.20 14.45
C ALA A 191 -0.83 -13.04 15.43
N VAL A 192 -1.91 -12.53 16.04
CA VAL A 192 -1.83 -11.51 17.10
C VAL A 192 -1.12 -12.07 18.32
N ILE A 193 -1.52 -13.25 18.82
CA ILE A 193 -0.88 -13.90 19.96
C ILE A 193 0.60 -14.19 19.66
N ALA A 194 0.93 -14.72 18.48
CA ALA A 194 2.30 -15.00 18.09
C ALA A 194 3.17 -13.73 18.05
N ALA A 195 2.64 -12.61 17.53
CA ALA A 195 3.35 -11.33 17.51
C ALA A 195 3.60 -10.79 18.93
N ALA A 196 2.61 -10.90 19.83
CA ALA A 196 2.76 -10.51 21.23
C ALA A 196 3.76 -11.41 21.97
N MET A 197 3.68 -12.73 21.80
CA MET A 197 4.58 -13.71 22.40
C MET A 197 6.04 -13.58 21.92
N ALA A 198 6.26 -13.06 20.71
CA ALA A 198 7.60 -12.79 20.19
C ALA A 198 8.27 -11.57 20.85
N VAL A 199 7.52 -10.74 21.59
CA VAL A 199 8.08 -9.59 22.29
C VAL A 199 8.93 -10.04 23.48
N THR A 200 10.18 -9.58 23.51
CA THR A 200 11.09 -9.87 24.61
C THR A 200 10.54 -9.37 25.94
N GLY A 201 10.35 -10.29 26.88
CA GLY A 201 9.79 -10.02 28.20
C GLY A 201 8.37 -10.54 28.38
N VAL A 202 7.71 -11.03 27.34
CA VAL A 202 6.38 -11.66 27.44
C VAL A 202 6.51 -13.13 27.81
N ALA A 203 5.74 -13.56 28.82
CA ALA A 203 5.66 -14.95 29.27
C ALA A 203 4.40 -15.66 28.76
N TYR A 204 3.27 -14.95 28.74
CA TYR A 204 1.96 -15.48 28.38
C TYR A 204 1.06 -14.34 27.89
N VAL A 205 0.13 -14.67 26.99
CA VAL A 205 -0.82 -13.73 26.39
C VAL A 205 -2.19 -14.39 26.32
N GLU A 206 -3.23 -13.67 26.73
CA GLU A 206 -4.63 -14.09 26.64
C GLU A 206 -5.49 -12.98 26.03
N PRO A 207 -6.36 -13.27 25.05
CA PRO A 207 -7.26 -12.28 24.49
C PRO A 207 -8.41 -11.96 25.46
N LEU A 208 -8.49 -10.70 25.89
CA LEU A 208 -9.64 -10.18 26.64
C LEU A 208 -10.76 -9.72 25.69
N ARG A 209 -10.37 -9.06 24.60
CA ARG A 209 -11.27 -8.63 23.51
C ARG A 209 -10.58 -8.86 22.17
N PHE A 210 -11.35 -9.37 21.22
CA PHE A 210 -10.90 -9.56 19.86
C PHE A 210 -12.13 -9.52 18.95
N GLN A 211 -12.52 -8.32 18.51
CA GLN A 211 -13.80 -8.12 17.82
C GLN A 211 -13.75 -6.90 16.90
N ARG A 212 -14.80 -6.72 16.08
CA ARG A 212 -15.02 -5.48 15.33
C ARG A 212 -15.49 -4.35 16.27
N LEU A 213 -14.90 -3.16 16.14
CA LEU A 213 -15.30 -2.00 16.95
C LEU A 213 -16.74 -1.59 16.63
N GLY A 214 -17.51 -1.25 17.67
CA GLY A 214 -18.91 -0.80 17.53
C GLY A 214 -19.92 -1.91 17.25
N ARG A 215 -19.50 -3.18 17.25
CA ARG A 215 -20.40 -4.35 17.21
C ARG A 215 -20.23 -5.20 18.47
N PRO A 216 -21.29 -5.88 18.94
CA PRO A 216 -21.15 -6.91 19.96
C PRO A 216 -20.24 -8.04 19.47
N ALA A 217 -19.55 -8.71 20.40
CA ALA A 217 -18.80 -9.92 20.11
C ALA A 217 -19.71 -10.97 19.44
N ALA A 218 -19.21 -11.59 18.38
CA ALA A 218 -19.90 -12.59 17.58
C ALA A 218 -19.13 -13.93 17.55
N GLY A 219 -18.32 -14.20 18.58
CA GLY A 219 -17.56 -15.45 18.72
C GLY A 219 -16.20 -15.45 18.01
N GLU A 220 -15.65 -14.28 17.70
CA GLU A 220 -14.37 -14.16 16.96
C GLU A 220 -13.16 -14.73 17.73
N VAL A 221 -13.21 -14.69 19.08
CA VAL A 221 -12.20 -15.33 19.94
C VAL A 221 -12.22 -16.84 19.75
N ASP A 222 -13.40 -17.47 19.88
CA ASP A 222 -13.56 -18.92 19.72
C ASP A 222 -13.26 -19.38 18.29
N ALA A 223 -13.66 -18.58 17.30
CA ALA A 223 -13.35 -18.82 15.89
C ALA A 223 -11.86 -18.58 15.55
N GLY A 224 -11.12 -17.87 16.41
CA GLY A 224 -9.72 -17.53 16.22
C GLY A 224 -9.44 -16.54 15.08
N GLN A 225 -10.46 -15.85 14.57
CA GLN A 225 -10.31 -14.87 13.48
C GLN A 225 -11.45 -13.85 13.43
N ILE A 226 -11.13 -12.64 12.99
CA ILE A 226 -12.11 -11.65 12.53
C ILE A 226 -12.12 -11.71 11.00
N THR A 227 -13.21 -12.18 10.41
CA THR A 227 -13.37 -12.23 8.96
C THR A 227 -13.60 -10.83 8.40
N MET A 228 -13.19 -10.60 7.14
CA MET A 228 -13.47 -9.38 6.40
C MET A 228 -14.31 -9.73 5.16
N ALA A 229 -15.25 -8.87 4.81
CA ALA A 229 -15.98 -8.98 3.56
C ALA A 229 -15.08 -8.58 2.37
N ARG A 230 -15.54 -8.88 1.15
CA ARG A 230 -14.76 -8.70 -0.08
C ARG A 230 -14.18 -7.29 -0.29
N LEU A 231 -14.84 -6.25 0.21
CA LEU A 231 -14.42 -4.84 0.08
C LEU A 231 -13.98 -4.22 1.42
N GLU A 232 -13.88 -5.04 2.47
CA GLU A 232 -13.48 -4.61 3.80
C GLU A 232 -11.98 -4.80 3.99
N ILE A 233 -11.37 -3.86 4.72
CA ILE A 233 -9.96 -3.90 5.12
C ILE A 233 -9.90 -3.65 6.63
N ALA A 234 -9.17 -4.49 7.36
CA ALA A 234 -8.97 -4.35 8.79
C ALA A 234 -8.17 -3.08 9.11
N ARG A 235 -8.59 -2.30 10.12
CA ARG A 235 -7.89 -1.09 10.55
C ARG A 235 -7.77 -1.02 12.08
N LEU A 236 -6.57 -0.72 12.56
CA LEU A 236 -6.31 -0.42 13.97
C LEU A 236 -5.17 0.61 14.06
N ASP A 237 -5.54 1.88 14.26
CA ASP A 237 -4.55 2.97 14.38
C ASP A 237 -4.12 3.25 15.82
N ASN A 238 -5.00 2.93 16.79
CA ASN A 238 -4.79 3.24 18.21
C ASN A 238 -4.47 4.72 18.49
N ASP A 239 -5.05 5.63 17.70
CA ASP A 239 -4.90 7.08 17.88
C ASP A 239 -5.96 7.62 18.87
N PRO A 240 -5.56 8.23 20.00
CA PRO A 240 -6.50 8.84 20.93
C PRO A 240 -7.38 9.94 20.34
N ASN A 241 -6.92 10.61 19.26
CA ASN A 241 -7.68 11.65 18.57
C ASN A 241 -8.68 11.10 17.55
N ALA A 242 -8.53 9.83 17.15
CA ALA A 242 -9.40 9.15 16.19
C ALA A 242 -9.73 7.72 16.65
N PRO A 243 -10.36 7.55 17.83
CA PRO A 243 -10.64 6.25 18.43
C PRO A 243 -11.58 5.37 17.61
N GLU A 244 -12.30 5.95 16.64
CA GLU A 244 -13.12 5.25 15.66
C GLU A 244 -12.30 4.41 14.66
N ASN A 245 -10.99 4.66 14.54
CA ASN A 245 -10.10 3.90 13.65
C ASN A 245 -9.47 2.65 14.30
N GLY A 246 -10.04 2.21 15.42
CA GLY A 246 -9.66 1.00 16.13
C GLY A 246 -8.87 1.27 17.40
N LYS A 247 -9.01 0.34 18.35
CA LYS A 247 -8.50 0.45 19.72
C LYS A 247 -7.68 -0.76 20.08
N LEU A 248 -6.54 -0.51 20.70
CA LEU A 248 -5.66 -1.54 21.24
C LEU A 248 -5.35 -1.25 22.71
N ALA A 249 -5.57 -2.23 23.56
CA ALA A 249 -5.23 -2.15 24.97
C ALA A 249 -4.42 -3.37 25.41
N PHE A 250 -3.43 -3.15 26.27
CA PHE A 250 -2.68 -4.21 26.93
C PHE A 250 -2.87 -4.09 28.44
N ASP A 251 -3.30 -5.17 29.06
CA ASP A 251 -3.35 -5.30 30.52
C ASP A 251 -2.14 -6.13 30.96
N VAL A 252 -1.05 -5.46 31.35
CA VAL A 252 0.25 -6.09 31.58
C VAL A 252 0.54 -6.26 33.07
N HIS A 253 0.75 -7.51 33.51
CA HIS A 253 1.05 -7.86 34.90
C HIS A 253 2.38 -8.59 35.03
N ALA A 254 3.00 -8.53 36.21
CA ALA A 254 4.14 -9.38 36.51
C ALA A 254 3.69 -10.84 36.72
N MET A 255 4.49 -11.81 36.29
CA MET A 255 4.23 -13.23 36.53
C MET A 255 3.97 -13.50 38.02
N GLY A 256 2.75 -13.95 38.35
CA GLY A 256 2.29 -14.20 39.72
C GLY A 256 1.32 -13.15 40.28
N GLY A 257 1.07 -12.03 39.58
CA GLY A 257 -0.07 -11.15 39.83
C GLY A 257 -1.32 -11.70 39.14
N GLN A 258 -2.45 -11.79 39.84
CA GLN A 258 -3.75 -12.05 39.22
C GLN A 258 -4.32 -10.76 38.61
N PRO A 259 -5.12 -10.86 37.52
CA PRO A 259 -5.89 -9.73 37.00
C PRO A 259 -6.89 -9.17 38.01
#